data_AF-A0A7S2I6L8-F1
#
_entry.id   AF-A0A7S2I6L8-F1
#
_cell.length_a   1.000
_cell.length_b   1.000
_cell.length_c   1.000
_cell.angle_alpha   90.00
_cell.angle_beta   90.00
_cell.angle_gamma   90.00
#
_symmetry.space_group_name_H-M   'P 1'
#
loop_
_entity.id
_entity.type
_entity.pdbx_description
1 polymer ?
#
loop_
_entity_poly.entity_id
_entity_poly.type
_entity_poly.pdbx_seq_one_letter_code
_entity_poly.pdbx_strand_id
1 'polypeptide(L)'
;PRQSLRWVEAVPVTDLRFVSVSWTVAFPDAASRAAWVRAKPPDYVGHLLGHEGEGSLQSLLKRRGLANHVTAGVSVDEENFSVLRVGVDVTPEGLSRRDEVVAAVFAVLERLRQGIPDYIFKECQDLSRIRWRFAEKRPASSWVLELVDRMREFGP
;
A
#
# COMPACT_ATOMS: atom_id res chain seq x y z
N PRO A 1 20.65 -4.25 -9.63
CA PRO A 1 19.99 -5.51 -10.05
C PRO A 1 18.56 -5.24 -10.52
N ARG A 2 18.26 -5.44 -11.82
CA ARG A 2 16.87 -5.43 -12.31
C ARG A 2 16.17 -6.64 -11.69
N GLN A 3 15.29 -6.42 -10.72
CA GLN A 3 14.40 -7.49 -10.25
C GLN A 3 13.53 -7.92 -11.42
N SER A 4 13.66 -9.18 -11.84
CA SER A 4 12.76 -9.79 -12.82
C SER A 4 11.40 -10.02 -12.16
N LEU A 5 10.32 -9.64 -12.85
CA LEU A 5 8.95 -10.01 -12.45
C LEU A 5 8.86 -11.53 -12.33
N ARG A 6 8.46 -12.02 -11.15
CA ARG A 6 8.21 -13.43 -10.90
C ARG A 6 6.72 -13.62 -10.62
N TRP A 7 6.07 -14.44 -11.45
CA TRP A 7 4.72 -14.89 -11.18
C TRP A 7 4.73 -16.00 -10.13
N VAL A 8 3.77 -15.91 -9.20
CA VAL A 8 3.46 -16.97 -8.25
C VAL A 8 1.96 -17.19 -8.34
N GLU A 9 1.57 -18.42 -8.65
CA GLU A 9 0.18 -18.84 -8.68
C GLU A 9 -0.09 -19.74 -7.47
N ALA A 10 -1.21 -19.53 -6.81
CA ALA A 10 -1.63 -20.29 -5.64
C ALA A 10 -3.12 -20.59 -5.74
N VAL A 11 -3.50 -21.81 -5.38
CA VAL A 11 -4.91 -22.22 -5.27
C VAL A 11 -5.35 -21.94 -3.82
N PRO A 12 -6.30 -21.01 -3.61
CA PRO A 12 -6.79 -20.73 -2.28
C PRO A 12 -7.68 -21.88 -1.76
N VAL A 13 -7.76 -22.00 -0.43
CA VAL A 13 -8.67 -22.96 0.22
C VAL A 13 -10.12 -22.51 0.11
N THR A 14 -10.36 -21.20 0.08
CA THR A 14 -11.68 -20.57 -0.05
C THR A 14 -11.89 -19.99 -1.44
N ASP A 15 -13.13 -19.63 -1.80
CA ASP A 15 -13.44 -18.97 -3.08
C ASP A 15 -12.94 -17.51 -3.07
N LEU A 16 -11.64 -17.34 -3.32
CA LEU A 16 -10.97 -16.05 -3.43
C LEU A 16 -10.34 -15.91 -4.82
N ARG A 17 -10.45 -14.72 -5.39
CA ARG A 17 -9.80 -14.36 -6.66
C ARG A 17 -9.03 -13.08 -6.42
N PHE A 18 -7.71 -13.19 -6.39
CA PHE A 18 -6.88 -12.07 -5.98
C PHE A 18 -5.65 -11.98 -6.86
N VAL A 19 -5.36 -10.77 -7.32
CA VAL A 19 -4.11 -10.42 -8.00
C VAL A 19 -3.33 -9.49 -7.07
N SER A 20 -2.06 -9.79 -6.85
CA SER A 20 -1.21 -8.93 -6.02
C SER A 20 0.13 -8.65 -6.70
N VAL A 21 0.58 -7.41 -6.59
CA VAL A 21 1.91 -6.98 -6.98
C VAL A 21 2.62 -6.52 -5.71
N SER A 22 3.82 -7.06 -5.46
CA SER A 22 4.56 -6.78 -4.23
C SER A 22 6.00 -6.36 -4.55
N TRP A 23 6.50 -5.38 -3.81
CA TRP A 23 7.87 -4.88 -3.90
C TRP A 23 8.53 -4.93 -2.53
N THR A 24 9.68 -5.58 -2.45
CA THR A 24 10.51 -5.61 -1.24
C THR A 24 11.46 -4.42 -1.25
N VAL A 25 11.40 -3.60 -0.21
CA VAL A 25 12.30 -2.48 0.06
C VAL A 25 13.23 -2.91 1.17
N ALA A 26 14.51 -3.09 0.87
CA ALA A 26 15.52 -3.49 1.85
C ALA A 26 16.16 -2.27 2.51
N PHE A 27 16.47 -2.38 3.80
CA PHE A 27 17.16 -1.39 4.60
C PHE A 27 18.57 -1.92 4.93
N PRO A 28 19.62 -1.46 4.23
CA PRO A 28 20.99 -1.94 4.49
C PRO A 28 21.54 -1.52 5.86
N ASP A 29 20.97 -0.48 6.45
CA ASP A 29 21.40 0.07 7.74
C ASP A 29 20.25 0.78 8.48
N ALA A 30 20.45 1.06 9.76
CA ALA A 30 19.48 1.74 10.60
C ALA A 30 19.13 3.16 10.12
N ALA A 31 20.04 3.85 9.42
CA ALA A 31 19.79 5.19 8.91
C ALA A 31 18.78 5.17 7.75
N SER A 32 18.89 4.19 6.85
CA SER A 32 17.95 3.96 5.75
C SER A 32 16.55 3.57 6.25
N ARG A 33 16.46 2.71 7.28
CA ARG A 33 15.19 2.41 7.97
C ARG A 33 14.59 3.66 8.61
N ALA A 34 15.39 4.42 9.34
CA ALA A 34 14.92 5.63 10.00
C ALA A 34 14.45 6.70 8.98
N ALA A 35 15.11 6.81 7.83
CA ALA A 35 14.68 7.67 6.73
C ALA A 35 13.33 7.23 6.15
N TRP A 36 13.14 5.92 5.92
CA TRP A 36 11.89 5.35 5.46
C TRP A 36 10.72 5.63 6.42
N VAL A 37 10.92 5.36 7.71
CA VAL A 37 9.92 5.58 8.77
C VAL A 37 9.55 7.06 8.87
N ARG A 38 10.52 7.97 8.73
CA ARG A 38 10.26 9.43 8.78
C ARG A 38 9.55 9.95 7.53
N ALA A 39 9.98 9.53 6.34
CA ALA A 39 9.42 10.01 5.09
C ALA A 39 8.04 9.41 4.79
N LYS A 40 7.72 8.24 5.36
CA LYS A 40 6.46 7.50 5.16
C LYS A 40 6.02 7.38 3.69
N PRO A 41 6.93 7.03 2.75
CA PRO A 41 6.54 6.93 1.35
C PRO A 41 5.41 5.93 1.07
N PRO A 42 5.22 4.82 1.82
CA PRO A 42 4.07 3.93 1.60
C PRO A 42 2.73 4.59 1.87
N ASP A 43 2.64 5.50 2.84
CA ASP A 43 1.39 6.19 3.16
C ASP A 43 0.96 7.03 1.95
N TYR A 44 1.93 7.67 1.30
CA TYR A 44 1.70 8.49 0.13
C TYR A 44 1.33 7.68 -1.11
N VAL A 45 2.12 6.64 -1.40
CA VAL A 45 1.88 5.75 -2.54
C VAL A 45 0.58 4.95 -2.35
N GLY A 46 0.33 4.49 -1.12
CA GLY A 46 -0.90 3.80 -0.73
C GLY A 46 -2.13 4.67 -0.85
N HIS A 47 -2.08 5.95 -0.41
CA HIS A 47 -3.17 6.91 -0.58
C HIS A 47 -3.60 7.07 -2.03
N LEU A 48 -2.63 7.15 -2.96
CA LEU A 48 -2.91 7.34 -4.38
C LEU A 48 -3.34 6.06 -5.10
N LEU A 49 -2.67 4.94 -4.84
CA LEU A 49 -3.02 3.65 -5.47
C LEU A 49 -4.31 3.06 -4.92
N GLY A 50 -4.58 3.27 -3.62
CA GLY A 50 -5.79 2.86 -2.93
C GLY A 50 -6.92 3.88 -3.01
N HIS A 51 -6.78 4.96 -3.77
CA HIS A 51 -7.83 5.97 -3.90
C HIS A 51 -9.09 5.38 -4.56
N GLU A 52 -10.26 5.75 -4.05
CA GLU A 52 -11.55 5.18 -4.49
C GLU A 52 -12.41 6.15 -5.31
N GLY A 53 -11.97 7.40 -5.44
CA GLY A 53 -12.70 8.44 -6.18
C GLY A 53 -12.68 8.27 -7.70
N GLU A 54 -13.35 9.19 -8.38
CA GLU A 54 -13.38 9.22 -9.84
C GLU A 54 -11.96 9.33 -10.43
N GLY A 55 -11.72 8.59 -11.52
CA GLY A 55 -10.41 8.57 -12.17
C GLY A 55 -9.35 7.72 -11.46
N SER A 56 -9.66 7.09 -10.33
CA SER A 56 -8.73 6.20 -9.63
C SER A 56 -8.52 4.84 -10.31
N LEU A 57 -7.51 4.10 -9.86
CA LEU A 57 -7.25 2.72 -10.27
C LEU A 57 -8.48 1.82 -10.02
N GLN A 58 -9.03 1.89 -8.81
CA GLN A 58 -10.23 1.12 -8.45
C GLN A 58 -11.41 1.50 -9.36
N SER A 59 -11.64 2.80 -9.57
CA SER A 59 -12.71 3.31 -10.43
C SER A 59 -12.59 2.81 -11.87
N LEU A 60 -11.38 2.81 -12.43
CA LEU A 60 -11.08 2.26 -13.76
C LEU A 60 -11.37 0.77 -13.86
N LEU A 61 -10.85 -0.03 -12.93
CA LEU A 61 -11.02 -1.49 -12.95
C LEU A 61 -12.47 -1.91 -12.73
N LYS A 62 -13.20 -1.22 -11.84
CA LYS A 62 -14.65 -1.42 -11.64
C LYS A 62 -15.44 -1.14 -12.91
N ARG A 63 -15.19 -0.03 -13.60
CA ARG A 63 -15.88 0.32 -14.86
C ARG A 63 -15.66 -0.71 -15.97
N ARG A 64 -14.50 -1.39 -15.96
CA ARG A 64 -14.18 -2.46 -16.91
C ARG A 64 -14.70 -3.84 -16.47
N GLY A 65 -15.37 -3.96 -15.33
CA GLY A 65 -15.83 -5.23 -14.79
C GLY A 65 -14.72 -6.15 -14.28
N LEU A 66 -13.51 -5.63 -14.04
CA LEU A 66 -12.32 -6.44 -13.72
C LEU A 66 -12.07 -6.60 -12.21
N ALA A 67 -12.52 -5.66 -11.38
CA ALA A 67 -12.22 -5.70 -9.94
C ALA A 67 -13.35 -5.15 -9.07
N ASN A 68 -13.42 -5.67 -7.84
CA ASN A 68 -14.35 -5.23 -6.79
C ASN A 68 -13.69 -4.24 -5.84
N HIS A 69 -12.40 -4.41 -5.53
CA HIS A 69 -11.70 -3.56 -4.57
C HIS A 69 -10.19 -3.55 -4.83
N VAL A 70 -9.54 -2.44 -4.50
CA VAL A 70 -8.08 -2.28 -4.58
C VAL A 70 -7.57 -1.84 -3.22
N THR A 71 -6.55 -2.54 -2.71
CA THR A 71 -5.80 -2.15 -1.51
C THR A 71 -4.36 -1.85 -1.87
N ALA A 72 -3.76 -0.88 -1.18
CA ALA A 72 -2.36 -0.53 -1.38
C ALA A 72 -1.74 -0.08 -0.06
N GLY A 73 -0.57 -0.63 0.28
CA GLY A 73 0.14 -0.26 1.51
C GLY A 73 1.24 -1.25 1.87
N VAL A 74 1.81 -1.06 3.07
CA VAL A 74 2.82 -1.99 3.61
C VAL A 74 2.11 -3.25 4.11
N SER A 75 2.50 -4.42 3.57
CA SER A 75 1.97 -5.72 4.00
C SER A 75 2.86 -6.43 5.02
N VAL A 76 4.15 -6.12 5.02
CA VAL A 76 5.15 -6.66 5.96
C VAL A 76 6.09 -5.52 6.29
N ASP A 77 6.35 -5.27 7.57
CA ASP A 77 7.25 -4.22 8.02
C ASP A 77 8.21 -4.77 9.08
N GLU A 78 9.45 -5.02 8.66
CA GLU A 78 10.51 -5.58 9.47
C GLU A 78 11.68 -4.57 9.57
N GLU A 79 12.58 -4.79 10.53
CA GLU A 79 13.73 -3.91 10.76
C GLU A 79 14.63 -3.76 9.51
N ASN A 80 14.80 -4.86 8.77
CA ASN A 80 15.71 -4.93 7.63
C ASN A 80 15.00 -4.81 6.27
N PHE A 81 13.67 -4.92 6.22
CA PHE A 81 12.92 -4.73 4.98
C PHE A 81 11.44 -4.46 5.21
N SER A 82 10.80 -3.82 4.25
CA SER A 82 9.34 -3.76 4.15
C SER A 82 8.88 -4.34 2.83
N VAL A 83 7.65 -4.85 2.77
CA VAL A 83 6.98 -5.25 1.53
C VAL A 83 5.82 -4.30 1.27
N LEU A 84 5.93 -3.48 0.23
CA LEU A 84 4.82 -2.72 -0.32
C LEU A 84 3.99 -3.66 -1.20
N ARG A 85 2.68 -3.68 -1.01
CA ARG A 85 1.76 -4.51 -1.79
C ARG A 85 0.63 -3.67 -2.34
N VAL A 86 0.30 -3.91 -3.61
CA VAL A 86 -0.99 -3.55 -4.20
C VAL A 86 -1.77 -4.85 -4.40
N GLY A 87 -2.94 -4.92 -3.80
CA GLY A 87 -3.85 -6.04 -3.85
C GLY A 87 -5.12 -5.68 -4.61
N VAL A 88 -5.59 -6.58 -5.46
CA VAL A 88 -6.82 -6.39 -6.24
C VAL A 88 -7.71 -7.61 -6.05
N ASP A 89 -8.89 -7.39 -5.46
CA ASP A 89 -9.98 -8.35 -5.47
C ASP A 89 -10.64 -8.32 -6.85
N VAL A 90 -10.44 -9.39 -7.62
CA VAL A 90 -10.81 -9.46 -9.03
C VAL A 90 -12.09 -10.24 -9.26
N THR A 91 -12.84 -9.86 -10.28
CA THR A 91 -13.96 -10.67 -10.79
C THR A 91 -13.44 -11.92 -11.51
N PRO A 92 -14.29 -12.90 -11.85
CA PRO A 92 -13.89 -14.01 -12.71
C PRO A 92 -13.29 -13.55 -14.05
N GLU A 93 -13.83 -12.47 -14.64
CA GLU A 93 -13.28 -11.84 -15.84
C GLU A 93 -11.94 -11.14 -15.56
N GLY A 94 -11.82 -10.45 -14.43
CA GLY A 94 -10.56 -9.85 -14.00
C GLY A 94 -9.44 -10.86 -13.81
N LEU A 95 -9.76 -12.07 -13.35
CA LEU A 95 -8.80 -13.15 -13.20
C LEU A 95 -8.32 -13.70 -14.56
N SER A 96 -9.21 -13.87 -15.53
CA SER A 96 -8.82 -14.29 -16.89
C SER A 96 -8.02 -13.21 -17.62
N ARG A 97 -8.23 -11.94 -17.27
CA ARG A 97 -7.54 -10.76 -17.81
C ARG A 97 -6.54 -10.15 -16.81
N ARG A 98 -5.92 -10.99 -15.96
CA ARG A 98 -5.00 -10.55 -14.88
C ARG A 98 -3.85 -9.68 -15.36
N ASP A 99 -3.36 -9.90 -16.59
CA ASP A 99 -2.30 -9.07 -17.17
C ASP A 99 -2.74 -7.62 -17.39
N GLU A 100 -4.01 -7.39 -17.73
CA GLU A 100 -4.57 -6.03 -17.83
C GLU A 100 -4.72 -5.37 -16.47
N VAL A 101 -5.07 -6.15 -15.43
CA VAL A 101 -5.13 -5.66 -14.05
C VAL A 101 -3.74 -5.22 -13.60
N VAL A 102 -2.72 -6.06 -13.82
CA VAL A 102 -1.33 -5.72 -13.49
C VAL A 102 -0.84 -4.53 -14.31
N ALA A 103 -1.13 -4.47 -15.61
CA ALA A 103 -0.77 -3.34 -16.47
C ALA A 103 -1.40 -2.03 -15.98
N ALA A 104 -2.65 -2.04 -15.51
CA ALA A 104 -3.30 -0.87 -14.93
C ALA A 104 -2.58 -0.37 -13.66
N VAL A 105 -2.13 -1.28 -12.79
CA VAL A 105 -1.32 -0.92 -11.61
C VAL A 105 -0.02 -0.22 -12.04
N PHE A 106 0.71 -0.82 -12.99
CA PHE A 106 1.97 -0.22 -13.49
C PHE A 106 1.76 1.11 -14.22
N ALA A 107 0.65 1.27 -14.95
CA ALA A 107 0.33 2.53 -15.60
C ALA A 107 0.13 3.68 -14.59
N VAL A 108 -0.48 3.41 -13.43
CA VAL A 108 -0.60 4.40 -12.36
C VAL A 108 0.77 4.70 -11.77
N LEU A 109 1.60 3.68 -11.50
CA LEU A 109 2.96 3.87 -11.00
C LEU A 109 3.81 4.74 -11.94
N GLU A 110 3.76 4.50 -13.25
CA GLU A 110 4.48 5.32 -14.23
C GLU A 110 4.01 6.78 -14.20
N ARG A 111 2.71 7.03 -14.00
CA ARG A 111 2.19 8.39 -13.84
C ARG A 111 2.72 9.04 -12.55
N LEU A 112 2.81 8.28 -11.45
CA LEU A 112 3.37 8.79 -10.19
C LEU A 112 4.86 9.14 -10.31
N ARG A 113 5.61 8.46 -11.18
CA ARG A 113 7.03 8.78 -11.46
C ARG A 113 7.22 10.12 -12.15
N GLN A 114 6.21 10.62 -12.86
CA GLN A 114 6.26 11.92 -13.55
C GLN A 114 6.16 13.10 -12.56
N GLY A 115 5.81 12.83 -11.31
CA GLY A 115 5.66 13.83 -10.27
C GLY A 115 4.30 13.71 -9.60
N ILE A 116 4.24 14.12 -8.33
CA ILE A 116 3.01 14.15 -7.55
C ILE A 116 2.82 15.57 -7.05
N PRO A 117 1.63 16.17 -7.22
CA PRO A 117 1.38 17.53 -6.76
C PRO A 117 1.54 17.69 -5.23
N ASP A 118 2.10 18.82 -4.80
CA ASP A 118 2.34 19.13 -3.38
C ASP A 118 1.07 19.12 -2.52
N TYR A 119 -0.09 19.43 -3.12
CA TYR A 119 -1.35 19.45 -2.38
C TYR A 119 -1.73 18.07 -1.82
N ILE A 120 -1.31 16.97 -2.48
CA ILE A 120 -1.60 15.62 -1.99
C ILE A 120 -0.83 15.36 -0.69
N PHE A 121 0.42 15.84 -0.58
CA PHE A 121 1.19 15.72 0.66
C PHE A 121 0.52 16.46 1.81
N LYS A 122 0.05 17.68 1.52
CA LYS A 122 -0.71 18.47 2.49
C LYS A 122 -2.00 17.77 2.92
N GLU A 123 -2.73 17.18 1.98
CA GLU A 123 -3.94 16.39 2.26
C GLU A 123 -3.62 15.21 3.21
N CYS A 124 -2.60 14.41 2.90
CA CYS A 124 -2.18 13.30 3.77
C CYS A 124 -1.79 13.78 5.17
N GLN A 125 -1.10 14.92 5.27
CA GLN A 125 -0.73 15.52 6.54
C GLN A 125 -1.96 15.98 7.34
N ASP A 126 -2.91 16.65 6.70
CA ASP A 126 -4.13 17.15 7.34
C ASP A 126 -5.01 15.99 7.83
N LEU A 127 -5.19 14.94 7.01
CA LEU A 127 -5.88 13.71 7.41
C LEU A 127 -5.19 13.03 8.60
N SER A 128 -3.86 12.95 8.59
CA SER A 128 -3.09 12.37 9.70
C SER A 128 -3.26 13.18 10.99
N ARG A 129 -3.26 14.52 10.88
CA ARG A 129 -3.47 15.42 12.01
C ARG A 129 -4.87 15.27 12.60
N ILE A 130 -5.89 15.15 11.75
CA ILE A 130 -7.29 14.92 12.19
C ILE A 130 -7.38 13.57 12.92
N ARG A 131 -6.85 12.49 12.32
CA ARG A 131 -6.85 11.15 12.94
C ARG A 131 -6.18 11.15 14.32
N TRP A 132 -5.07 11.86 14.46
CA TRP A 132 -4.38 11.98 15.75
C TRP A 132 -5.18 12.80 16.77
N ARG A 133 -5.68 13.98 16.36
CA ARG A 133 -6.40 14.90 17.25
C ARG A 133 -7.68 14.31 17.81
N PHE A 134 -8.37 13.51 17.02
CA PHE A 134 -9.66 12.90 17.38
C PHE A 134 -9.53 11.38 17.60
N ALA A 135 -8.33 10.90 17.95
CA ALA A 135 -8.12 9.49 18.24
C ALA A 135 -8.97 9.06 19.45
N GLU A 136 -9.75 7.99 19.27
CA GLU A 136 -10.58 7.44 20.33
C GLU A 136 -9.75 6.68 21.37
N LYS A 137 -10.29 6.59 22.59
CA LYS A 137 -9.67 5.82 23.66
C LYS A 137 -9.69 4.33 23.29
N ARG A 138 -8.51 3.73 23.22
CA ARG A 138 -8.33 2.30 22.95
C ARG A 138 -8.28 1.48 24.25
N PRO A 139 -8.56 0.17 24.20
CA PRO A 139 -8.30 -0.74 25.31
C PRO A 139 -6.83 -0.65 25.76
N ALA A 140 -6.60 -0.63 27.07
CA ALA A 140 -5.27 -0.41 27.63
C ALA A 140 -4.25 -1.47 27.19
N SER A 141 -4.67 -2.74 27.07
CA SER A 141 -3.82 -3.84 26.62
C SER A 141 -3.30 -3.62 25.19
N SER A 142 -4.18 -3.29 24.26
CA SER A 142 -3.82 -3.00 22.87
C SER A 142 -2.92 -1.76 22.77
N TRP A 143 -3.24 -0.73 23.55
CA TRP A 143 -2.48 0.52 23.55
C TRP A 143 -1.04 0.34 24.02
N VAL A 144 -0.83 -0.40 25.11
CA VAL A 144 0.52 -0.66 25.63
C VAL A 144 1.36 -1.46 24.65
N LEU A 145 0.78 -2.47 24.00
CA LEU A 145 1.49 -3.28 23.00
C LEU A 145 1.95 -2.43 21.81
N GLU A 146 1.07 -1.60 21.27
CA GLU A 146 1.41 -0.67 20.19
C GLU A 146 2.46 0.34 20.62
N LEU A 147 2.37 0.89 21.84
CA LEU A 147 3.35 1.85 22.34
C LEU A 147 4.74 1.23 22.46
N VAL A 148 4.84 0.02 23.03
CA VAL A 148 6.12 -0.70 23.17
C VAL A 148 6.75 -0.96 21.81
N ASP A 149 5.95 -1.30 20.81
CA ASP A 149 6.43 -1.49 19.44
C ASP A 149 6.94 -0.17 18.84
N ARG A 150 6.18 0.92 18.99
CA ARG A 150 6.57 2.25 18.51
C ARG A 150 7.81 2.81 19.19
N MET A 151 8.06 2.50 20.46
CA MET A 151 9.27 2.93 21.19
C MET A 151 10.56 2.30 20.63
N ARG A 152 10.46 1.20 19.87
CA ARG A 152 11.62 0.61 19.16
C ARG A 152 11.97 1.40 17.91
N GLU A 153 10.97 2.00 17.27
CA GLU A 153 11.13 2.76 16.03
C GLU A 153 11.41 4.25 16.27
N PHE A 154 10.80 4.80 17.33
CA PHE A 154 10.88 6.20 17.70
C PHE A 154 11.49 6.31 19.10
N GLY A 155 12.49 7.17 19.25
CA GLY A 155 13.05 7.50 20.56
C GLY A 155 11.99 8.10 21.51
N PRO A 156 12.29 8.17 22.81
CA PRO A 156 11.41 8.78 23.80
C PRO A 156 11.14 10.27 23.54
#